data_AF-A0A8J7AT68-F1
#
_entry.id   AF-A0A8J7AT68-F1
#
_cell.length_a   1.000
_cell.length_b   1.000
_cell.length_c   1.000
_cell.angle_alpha   90.00
_cell.angle_beta   90.00
_cell.angle_gamma   90.00
#
_symmetry.space_group_name_H-M   'P 1'
#
loop_
_entity.id
_entity.type
_entity.pdbx_description
1 polymer ?
#
loop_
_entity_poly.entity_id
_entity_poly.type
_entity_poly.pdbx_seq_one_letter_code
_entity_poly.pdbx_strand_id
1 'polypeptide(L)'
;MAGPVAGIQPEVLKWARATAGYSVDEAAKKLKCDPTELINWETGKAAPTYAQLEKLAYLLYRRPLALFFLPEPPQEPDFKQEFLSLSEVEPEQLSPDALYLLRLAYALRLTLAELNDGISSAERRLFEALKIADLGSKPT
;
A
#
# COMPACT_ATOMS: atom_id res chain seq x y z
N MET A 1 24.16 -15.17 -11.04
CA MET A 1 23.34 -14.20 -10.27
C MET A 1 22.47 -13.45 -11.26
N ALA A 2 21.18 -13.24 -10.95
CA ALA A 2 20.31 -12.46 -11.82
C ALA A 2 20.77 -10.99 -11.84
N GLY A 3 20.78 -10.37 -13.01
CA GLY A 3 21.15 -8.95 -13.16
C GLY A 3 20.08 -8.00 -12.58
N PRO A 4 20.43 -6.71 -12.44
CA PRO A 4 19.47 -5.68 -12.06
C PRO A 4 18.38 -5.58 -13.13
N VAL A 5 17.14 -5.35 -12.70
CA VAL A 5 16.02 -5.24 -13.64
C VAL A 5 15.99 -3.83 -14.25
N ALA A 6 15.73 -3.76 -15.56
CA ALA A 6 15.69 -2.50 -16.29
C ALA A 6 14.28 -1.89 -16.29
N GLY A 7 14.19 -0.57 -16.34
CA GLY A 7 12.92 0.15 -16.55
C GLY A 7 12.06 0.36 -15.31
N ILE A 8 12.57 0.08 -14.11
CA ILE A 8 11.90 0.50 -12.86
C ILE A 8 12.05 2.01 -12.68
N GLN A 9 10.97 2.65 -12.23
CA GLN A 9 11.00 4.04 -11.80
C GLN A 9 11.30 4.17 -10.29
N PRO A 10 12.39 4.87 -9.89
CA PRO A 10 12.77 5.05 -8.48
C PRO A 10 11.69 5.72 -7.63
N GLU A 11 10.99 6.71 -8.20
CA GLU A 11 9.91 7.42 -7.53
C GLU A 11 8.74 6.49 -7.17
N VAL A 12 8.44 5.52 -8.03
CA VAL A 12 7.38 4.52 -7.79
C VAL A 12 7.77 3.57 -6.66
N LEU A 13 9.05 3.16 -6.57
CA LEU A 13 9.55 2.36 -5.44
C LEU A 13 9.39 3.11 -4.12
N LYS A 14 9.87 4.36 -4.07
CA LYS A 14 9.79 5.22 -2.89
C LYS A 14 8.34 5.45 -2.45
N TRP A 15 7.47 5.78 -3.41
CA TRP A 15 6.05 5.94 -3.19
C TRP A 15 5.40 4.66 -2.65
N ALA A 16 5.71 3.50 -3.23
CA ALA A 16 5.14 2.22 -2.80
C ALA A 16 5.53 1.91 -1.35
N ARG A 17 6.79 2.17 -0.97
CA ARG A 17 7.26 2.02 0.41
C ARG A 17 6.53 2.95 1.37
N ALA A 18 6.50 4.24 1.06
CA ALA A 18 5.95 5.27 1.93
C ALA A 18 4.44 5.05 2.17
N THR A 19 3.69 4.76 1.09
CA THR A 19 2.24 4.49 1.16
C THR A 19 1.93 3.14 1.79
N ALA A 20 2.83 2.15 1.69
CA ALA A 20 2.72 0.91 2.45
C ALA A 20 3.02 1.08 3.95
N GLY A 21 3.48 2.25 4.38
CA GLY A 21 3.71 2.58 5.79
C GLY A 21 5.05 2.09 6.34
N TYR A 22 6.04 1.82 5.49
CA TYR A 22 7.36 1.38 5.94
C TYR A 22 8.40 2.50 5.93
N SER A 23 9.19 2.58 7.00
CA SER A 23 10.46 3.31 6.95
C SER A 23 11.47 2.58 6.06
N VAL A 24 12.55 3.27 5.67
CA VAL A 24 13.66 2.65 4.92
C VAL A 24 14.26 1.50 5.72
N ASP A 25 14.51 1.72 7.02
CA ASP A 25 15.11 0.71 7.91
C ASP A 25 14.22 -0.52 8.09
N GLU A 26 12.92 -0.34 8.26
CA GLU A 26 11.97 -1.46 8.38
C GLU A 26 11.87 -2.27 7.09
N ALA A 27 11.82 -1.59 5.94
CA ALA A 27 11.76 -2.23 4.64
C ALA A 27 13.04 -3.02 4.36
N ALA A 28 14.20 -2.41 4.59
CA ALA A 28 15.51 -3.05 4.43
C ALA A 28 15.67 -4.27 5.36
N LYS A 29 15.26 -4.13 6.63
CA LYS A 29 15.26 -5.24 7.61
C LYS A 29 14.38 -6.40 7.17
N LYS A 30 13.16 -6.13 6.67
CA LYS A 30 12.25 -7.17 6.15
C LYS A 30 12.79 -7.82 4.87
N LEU A 31 13.45 -7.05 4.00
CA LEU A 31 14.08 -7.56 2.78
C LEU A 31 15.41 -8.28 3.03
N LYS A 32 16.00 -8.10 4.22
CA LYS A 32 17.35 -8.54 4.59
C LYS A 32 18.42 -7.96 3.65
N CYS A 33 18.30 -6.68 3.35
CA CYS A 33 19.28 -5.91 2.59
C CYS A 33 19.80 -4.72 3.43
N ASP A 34 20.83 -4.05 2.93
CA ASP A 34 21.33 -2.83 3.57
C ASP A 34 20.37 -1.65 3.30
N PRO A 35 20.06 -0.79 4.29
CA PRO A 35 19.25 0.40 4.07
C PRO A 35 19.78 1.31 2.96
N THR A 36 21.11 1.41 2.81
CA THR A 36 21.74 2.20 1.74
C THR A 36 21.47 1.61 0.35
N GLU A 37 21.35 0.29 0.23
CA GLU A 37 21.00 -0.38 -1.02
C GLU A 37 19.58 0.00 -1.46
N LEU A 38 18.63 -0.02 -0.51
CA LEU A 38 17.26 0.40 -0.76
C LEU A 38 17.18 1.89 -1.15
N ILE A 39 17.93 2.76 -0.48
CA ILE A 39 18.04 4.19 -0.85
C ILE A 39 18.62 4.35 -2.26
N ASN A 40 19.62 3.54 -2.62
CA ASN A 40 20.19 3.58 -3.96
C ASN A 40 19.18 3.19 -5.04
N TRP A 41 18.26 2.26 -4.76
CA TRP A 41 17.15 1.94 -5.66
C TRP A 41 16.14 3.08 -5.76
N GLU A 42 15.76 3.67 -4.62
CA GLU A 42 14.81 4.79 -4.56
C GLU A 42 15.35 6.10 -5.14
N THR A 43 16.67 6.21 -5.32
CA THR A 43 17.34 7.37 -5.95
C THR A 43 17.81 7.08 -7.38
N GLY A 44 17.56 5.88 -7.90
CA GLY A 44 17.94 5.48 -9.26
C GLY A 44 19.45 5.26 -9.47
N LYS A 45 20.24 5.20 -8.39
CA LYS A 45 21.68 4.88 -8.46
C LYS A 45 21.95 3.40 -8.73
N ALA A 46 20.99 2.55 -8.37
CA ALA A 46 21.00 1.12 -8.61
C ALA A 46 19.57 0.62 -8.86
N ALA A 47 19.42 -0.66 -9.18
CA ALA A 47 18.12 -1.31 -9.30
C ALA A 47 18.13 -2.68 -8.62
N PRO A 48 16.99 -3.13 -8.06
CA PRO A 48 16.87 -4.46 -7.52
C PRO A 48 16.94 -5.52 -8.62
N THR A 49 17.30 -6.73 -8.24
CA THR A 49 17.07 -7.92 -9.07
C THR A 49 15.57 -8.22 -9.17
N TYR A 50 15.15 -8.97 -10.19
CA TYR A 50 13.74 -9.37 -10.34
C TYR A 50 13.18 -10.07 -9.08
N ALA A 51 13.98 -10.95 -8.46
CA ALA A 51 13.58 -11.65 -7.23
C ALA A 51 13.46 -10.71 -6.01
N GLN A 52 14.27 -9.66 -5.93
CA GLN A 52 14.13 -8.62 -4.89
C GLN A 52 12.89 -7.77 -5.16
N LEU A 53 12.63 -7.41 -6.42
CA LEU A 53 11.43 -6.67 -6.81
C LEU A 53 10.15 -7.46 -6.49
N GLU A 54 10.14 -8.76 -6.76
CA GLU A 54 9.01 -9.65 -6.47
C GLU A 54 8.71 -9.70 -4.98
N LYS A 55 9.75 -9.79 -4.14
CA LYS A 55 9.60 -9.74 -2.67
C LYS A 55 9.06 -8.39 -2.21
N LEU A 56 9.58 -7.28 -2.75
CA LEU A 56 9.08 -5.94 -2.45
C LEU A 56 7.60 -5.81 -2.81
N ALA A 57 7.24 -6.20 -4.04
CA ALA A 57 5.90 -6.11 -4.58
C ALA A 57 4.88 -6.92 -3.74
N TYR A 58 5.10 -8.22 -3.59
CA TYR A 58 4.07 -9.10 -3.05
C TYR A 58 4.13 -9.23 -1.53
N LEU A 59 5.31 -9.30 -0.92
CA LEU A 59 5.44 -9.59 0.51
C LEU A 59 5.41 -8.33 1.36
N LEU A 60 6.05 -7.26 0.88
CA LEU A 60 6.22 -6.05 1.67
C LEU A 60 5.12 -5.02 1.39
N TYR A 61 4.98 -4.60 0.12
CA TYR A 61 4.09 -3.51 -0.24
C TYR A 61 2.67 -3.97 -0.61
N ARG A 62 2.51 -5.27 -0.90
CA ARG A 62 1.24 -5.89 -1.34
C ARG A 62 0.65 -5.15 -2.53
N ARG A 63 1.48 -4.90 -3.54
CA ARG A 63 1.14 -4.23 -4.79
C ARG A 63 1.49 -5.13 -5.99
N PRO A 64 0.77 -5.01 -7.13
CA PRO A 64 1.13 -5.74 -8.35
C PRO A 64 2.54 -5.40 -8.81
N LEU A 65 3.31 -6.38 -9.27
CA LEU A 65 4.68 -6.16 -9.73
C LEU A 65 4.76 -5.21 -10.93
N ALA A 66 3.77 -5.26 -11.82
CA ALA A 66 3.70 -4.38 -12.99
C ALA A 66 3.66 -2.88 -12.62
N LEU A 67 3.22 -2.54 -11.41
CA LEU A 67 3.13 -1.17 -10.93
C LEU A 67 4.50 -0.46 -10.95
N PHE A 68 5.60 -1.17 -10.67
CA PHE A 68 6.94 -0.57 -10.61
C PHE A 68 7.51 -0.16 -11.98
N PHE A 69 6.82 -0.51 -13.06
CA PHE A 69 7.17 -0.15 -14.44
C PHE A 69 6.31 1.01 -14.98
N LEU A 70 5.40 1.56 -14.16
CA LEU A 70 4.68 2.78 -14.52
C LEU A 70 5.64 3.97 -14.60
N PRO A 71 5.40 4.93 -15.50
CA PRO A 71 6.28 6.10 -15.69
C PRO A 71 6.31 7.01 -14.46
N GLU A 72 5.25 7.05 -13.67
CA GLU A 72 5.12 7.86 -12.46
C GLU A 72 4.22 7.17 -11.42
N PRO A 73 4.31 7.55 -10.13
CA PRO A 73 3.42 7.03 -9.10
C PRO A 73 1.94 7.29 -9.45
N PRO A 74 1.06 6.30 -9.30
CA PRO A 74 -0.36 6.51 -9.58
C PRO A 74 -0.98 7.46 -8.56
N GLN A 75 -2.03 8.16 -8.99
CA GLN A 75 -2.82 9.02 -8.11
C GLN A 75 -3.69 8.16 -7.19
N GLU A 76 -3.25 8.02 -5.95
CA GLU A 76 -4.01 7.39 -4.87
C GLU A 76 -4.24 8.41 -3.74
N PRO A 77 -5.38 8.34 -3.02
CA PRO A 77 -5.59 9.16 -1.85
C PRO A 77 -4.54 8.89 -0.77
N ASP A 78 -4.15 9.92 -0.02
CA ASP A 78 -3.31 9.72 1.16
C ASP A 78 -4.18 9.23 2.32
N PHE A 79 -4.32 7.92 2.43
CA PHE A 79 -5.09 7.25 3.47
C PHE A 79 -4.66 7.62 4.89
N LYS A 80 -3.41 8.06 5.10
CA LYS A 80 -2.95 8.51 6.42
C LYS A 80 -3.58 9.85 6.79
N GLN A 81 -3.69 10.76 5.84
CA GLN A 81 -4.22 12.11 6.07
C GLN A 81 -5.75 12.14 6.03
N GLU A 82 -6.37 11.46 5.06
CA GLU A 82 -7.81 11.56 4.83
C GLU A 82 -8.65 10.95 5.95
N PHE A 83 -8.22 9.82 6.52
CA PHE A 83 -9.00 9.11 7.54
C PHE A 83 -8.70 9.56 8.97
N LEU A 84 -7.62 10.33 9.19
CA LEU A 84 -7.19 10.76 10.52
C LEU A 84 -7.27 12.27 10.74
N SER A 85 -7.73 13.07 9.76
CA SER A 85 -7.83 14.54 9.93
C SER A 85 -8.76 14.99 11.06
N LEU A 86 -9.59 14.08 11.61
CA LEU A 86 -10.51 14.33 12.72
C LEU A 86 -10.08 13.71 14.06
N SER A 87 -8.93 13.03 14.11
CA SER A 87 -8.44 12.36 15.32
C SER A 87 -7.17 13.04 15.81
N GLU A 88 -7.05 13.30 17.12
CA GLU A 88 -5.81 13.77 17.79
C GLU A 88 -4.67 12.73 17.76
N VAL A 89 -4.79 11.70 16.90
CA VAL A 89 -3.86 10.59 16.76
C VAL A 89 -2.88 10.93 15.65
N GLU A 90 -1.60 11.01 16.00
CA GLU A 90 -0.50 11.22 15.05
C GLU A 90 -0.63 10.21 13.87
N PRO A 91 -0.64 10.67 12.60
CA PRO A 91 -0.83 9.84 11.41
C PRO A 91 0.22 8.72 11.23
N GLU A 92 1.29 8.76 12.02
CA GLU A 92 2.37 7.77 12.12
C GLU A 92 1.92 6.40 12.67
N GLN A 93 0.69 6.25 13.18
CA GLN A 93 0.29 5.04 13.93
C GLN A 93 -0.43 3.94 13.12
N LEU A 94 -0.76 4.15 11.84
CA LEU A 94 -1.43 3.11 11.05
C LEU A 94 -0.47 1.99 10.66
N SER A 95 -0.78 0.77 11.10
CA SER A 95 0.00 -0.41 10.74
C SER A 95 -0.03 -0.65 9.22
N PRO A 96 1.01 -1.28 8.64
CA PRO A 96 1.02 -1.65 7.22
C PRO A 96 -0.18 -2.51 6.80
N ASP A 97 -0.69 -3.34 7.71
CA ASP A 97 -1.89 -4.15 7.48
C ASP A 97 -3.15 -3.29 7.40
N ALA A 98 -3.33 -2.33 8.30
CA ALA A 98 -4.46 -1.40 8.24
C ALA A 98 -4.43 -0.56 6.96
N LEU A 99 -3.26 -0.04 6.57
CA LEU A 99 -3.08 0.69 5.32
C LEU A 99 -3.42 -0.15 4.09
N TYR A 100 -3.03 -1.43 4.10
CA TYR A 100 -3.41 -2.36 3.03
C TYR A 100 -4.93 -2.55 2.96
N LEU A 101 -5.60 -2.75 4.09
CA LEU A 101 -7.05 -2.92 4.14
C LEU A 101 -7.80 -1.65 3.67
N LEU A 102 -7.30 -0.46 4.03
CA LEU A 102 -7.86 0.80 3.53
C LEU A 102 -7.74 0.91 2.00
N ARG A 103 -6.56 0.59 1.44
CA ARG A 103 -6.38 0.55 -0.02
C ARG A 103 -7.31 -0.45 -0.70
N LEU A 104 -7.45 -1.65 -0.12
CA LEU A 104 -8.35 -2.68 -0.64
C LEU A 104 -9.81 -2.21 -0.62
N ALA A 105 -10.27 -1.66 0.50
CA ALA A 105 -11.62 -1.12 0.63
C ALA A 105 -11.89 0.00 -0.37
N TYR A 106 -10.91 0.88 -0.59
CA TYR A 106 -11.00 1.95 -1.58
C TYR A 106 -11.09 1.40 -3.01
N ALA A 107 -10.25 0.43 -3.37
CA ALA A 107 -10.31 -0.23 -4.68
C ALA A 107 -11.66 -0.90 -4.92
N LEU A 108 -12.17 -1.65 -3.93
CA LEU A 108 -13.50 -2.27 -3.98
C LEU A 108 -14.61 -1.22 -4.14
N ARG A 109 -14.51 -0.09 -3.44
CA ARG A 109 -15.47 1.02 -3.56
C ARG A 109 -15.47 1.61 -4.97
N LEU A 110 -14.30 1.81 -5.57
CA LEU A 110 -14.21 2.30 -6.97
C LEU A 110 -14.84 1.30 -7.93
N THR A 111 -14.49 0.02 -7.82
CA THR A 111 -15.07 -1.03 -8.67
C THR A 111 -16.58 -1.11 -8.53
N LEU A 112 -17.12 -1.04 -7.32
CA LEU A 112 -18.58 -1.03 -7.09
C LEU A 112 -19.24 0.23 -7.65
N ALA A 113 -18.59 1.38 -7.57
CA ALA A 113 -19.10 2.61 -8.14
C ALA A 113 -19.12 2.54 -9.67
N GLU A 114 -18.07 2.01 -10.29
CA GLU A 114 -18.01 1.78 -11.75
C GLU A 114 -19.08 0.79 -12.21
N LEU A 115 -19.28 -0.32 -11.50
CA LEU A 115 -20.25 -1.35 -11.87
C LEU A 115 -21.72 -0.93 -11.71
N ASN A 116 -22.01 0.04 -10.83
CA ASN A 116 -23.38 0.48 -10.54
C ASN A 116 -23.65 1.94 -10.95
N ASP A 117 -22.82 2.53 -11.83
CA ASP A 117 -22.93 3.94 -12.24
C ASP A 117 -23.02 4.93 -11.05
N GLY A 118 -22.30 4.63 -9.97
CA GLY A 118 -22.28 5.41 -8.73
C GLY A 118 -23.54 5.27 -7.86
N ILE A 119 -24.51 4.45 -8.25
CA ILE A 119 -25.75 4.21 -7.50
C ILE A 119 -25.55 3.03 -6.56
N SER A 120 -25.97 3.18 -5.30
CA SER A 120 -25.95 2.05 -4.37
C SER A 120 -27.05 1.06 -4.72
N SER A 121 -26.68 -0.10 -5.26
CA SER A 121 -27.60 -1.21 -5.54
C SER A 121 -28.07 -1.97 -4.29
N ALA A 122 -27.59 -1.58 -3.10
CA ALA A 122 -27.97 -2.22 -1.85
C ALA A 122 -29.34 -1.71 -1.36
N GLU A 123 -30.30 -2.62 -1.22
CA GLU A 123 -31.64 -2.29 -0.70
C GLU A 123 -31.61 -1.76 0.75
N ARG A 124 -30.59 -2.11 1.52
CA ARG A 124 -30.40 -1.69 2.92
C ARG A 124 -28.97 -1.24 3.16
N ARG A 125 -28.81 -0.24 4.02
CA ARG A 125 -27.48 0.25 4.40
C ARG A 125 -26.83 -0.72 5.39
N LEU A 126 -25.60 -1.14 5.10
CA LEU A 126 -24.89 -2.12 5.92
C LEU A 126 -24.72 -1.68 7.38
N PHE A 127 -24.50 -0.38 7.63
CA PHE A 127 -24.36 0.15 8.98
C PHE A 127 -25.68 0.17 9.79
N GLU A 128 -26.83 0.06 9.13
CA GLU A 128 -28.13 -0.11 9.80
C GLU A 128 -28.39 -1.60 10.12
N ALA A 129 -27.78 -2.51 9.35
CA ALA A 129 -27.94 -3.95 9.50
C ALA A 129 -26.91 -4.59 10.45
N LEU A 130 -25.74 -3.97 10.64
CA LEU A 130 -24.65 -4.47 11.48
C LEU A 130 -24.70 -3.84 12.86
N LYS A 131 -24.72 -4.67 13.92
CA LYS A 131 -24.43 -4.20 15.28
C LYS A 131 -22.95 -4.40 15.57
N ILE A 132 -22.32 -3.42 16.21
CA ILE A 132 -20.90 -3.49 16.59
C ILE A 132 -20.63 -4.72 17.49
N ALA A 133 -21.63 -5.17 18.27
CA ALA A 133 -21.54 -6.38 19.09
C ALA A 133 -21.37 -7.69 18.28
N ASP A 134 -21.77 -7.70 17.01
CA ASP A 134 -21.70 -8.88 16.14
C ASP A 134 -20.32 -8.99 15.46
N LEU A 135 -19.52 -7.92 15.48
CA LEU A 135 -18.14 -7.87 14.99
C LEU A 135 -17.22 -8.21 16.16
N GLY A 136 -16.99 -9.52 16.37
CA GLY A 136 -16.33 -10.10 17.53
C GLY A 136 -15.18 -9.29 18.16
N SER A 137 -15.14 -9.28 19.49
CA SER A 137 -14.09 -8.67 20.30
C SER A 137 -12.69 -9.13 19.88
N LYS A 138 -11.74 -8.18 19.82
CA LYS A 138 -10.29 -8.30 19.60
C LYS A 138 -9.72 -9.74 19.68
N PRO A 139 -8.94 -10.21 18.68
CA PRO A 139 -8.02 -11.30 18.93
C PRO A 139 -6.96 -10.82 19.93
N THR A 140 -6.77 -11.61 20.98
CA THR A 140 -5.71 -11.51 22.01
C THR A 140 -4.32 -11.51 21.43
#